data_AF-A0A3M1W5T4-F1
#
_entry.id   AF-A0A3M1W5T4-F1
#
_cell.length_a   1.000
_cell.length_b   1.000
_cell.length_c   1.000
_cell.angle_alpha   90.00
_cell.angle_beta   90.00
_cell.angle_gamma   90.00
#
_symmetry.space_group_name_H-M   'P 1'
#
loop_
_entity.id
_entity.type
_entity.pdbx_description
1 polymer ?
#
loop_
_entity_poly.entity_id
_entity_poly.type
_entity_poly.pdbx_seq_one_letter_code
_entity_poly.pdbx_strand_id
1 'polypeptide(L)'
;MSIPHNDSPHRERGGSALIVVILLALFASAIAGTMIVMSNADHRIAANERDAERALFASKAGLNYAYYLFTEGLIQPTPQGTAFNSYDADVSAALEGAEFSGKIYDISAVMDRGQLYRIESTGVMNKATRTTELVFQIIPEAFKYGYTAFNQAVLHNHSGLAGPTFKIESTIFSNGTVDIPQDITLDGAVVAAGTVTMATGSVVKKDIFANALVNDGTVEGNVKTLTAVNSLPATAPTWDRIDALGNKYEWYNGASSPGTVSGSGTVLGTIDSYTVADGDNFVYSIFRKDGSLIADPDLNVIKFIPPPKIDYKAMKEEADLGDPTYFNTMSEAINYFITKKVTETIAGKTVTTVKIGTPSQPEWIYVRDNLTITLDPTQPDDPSTGVIQADGFHIEGGIYATGSMSFNGPAYDPAIHPPTPDWYQFKINALPYCYPALVAYPEPSTGTIDTWTPNDTPPMTTGNKIEIKSNFSPHEGFWYIHGLAFSGGEIHAHHTQSSDELIRFIGAEMAWKVHNCDYFWFTYDPAVRCTKFLVADEGTPDVVSYREVR
;
A
#
# COMPACT_ATOMS: atom_id res chain seq x y z
N MET A 1 80.82 -29.02 -96.48
CA MET A 1 79.63 -28.30 -95.99
C MET A 1 78.89 -29.24 -95.03
N SER A 2 78.37 -28.68 -93.94
CA SER A 2 77.70 -29.33 -92.78
C SER A 2 78.60 -29.86 -91.66
N ILE A 3 78.49 -29.19 -90.50
CA ILE A 3 78.72 -29.71 -89.15
C ILE A 3 77.51 -29.23 -88.32
N PRO A 4 76.76 -30.10 -87.62
CA PRO A 4 75.74 -29.67 -86.68
C PRO A 4 76.30 -29.57 -85.25
N HIS A 5 75.76 -28.61 -84.50
CA HIS A 5 76.05 -28.32 -83.10
C HIS A 5 74.96 -28.94 -82.20
N ASN A 6 75.37 -29.44 -81.05
CA ASN A 6 74.61 -30.27 -80.12
C ASN A 6 74.08 -29.45 -78.94
N ASP A 7 72.87 -29.79 -78.51
CA ASP A 7 72.08 -29.20 -77.45
C ASP A 7 72.63 -29.46 -76.04
N SER A 8 72.25 -28.60 -75.10
CA SER A 8 72.40 -28.80 -73.65
C SER A 8 71.02 -28.90 -72.99
N PRO A 9 70.80 -29.82 -72.02
CA PRO A 9 69.51 -29.99 -71.35
C PRO A 9 69.50 -29.36 -69.95
N HIS A 10 68.51 -28.50 -69.67
CA HIS A 10 68.16 -28.10 -68.31
C HIS A 10 67.06 -29.02 -67.74
N ARG A 11 67.48 -30.03 -66.97
CA ARG A 11 66.65 -30.73 -65.95
C ARG A 11 66.82 -30.00 -64.61
N GLU A 12 65.80 -30.11 -63.72
CA GLU A 12 65.79 -29.70 -62.29
C GLU A 12 65.09 -28.39 -61.85
N ARG A 13 64.00 -27.94 -62.48
CA ARG A 13 63.13 -26.86 -61.90
C ARG A 13 61.65 -27.22 -61.65
N GLY A 14 61.24 -28.47 -61.86
CA GLY A 14 59.82 -28.88 -61.73
C GLY A 14 59.36 -29.27 -60.32
N GLY A 15 60.26 -29.68 -59.42
CA GLY A 15 59.88 -30.27 -58.11
C GLY A 15 59.50 -29.25 -57.03
N SER A 16 60.20 -28.12 -56.95
CA SER A 16 59.96 -27.09 -55.93
C SER A 16 58.69 -26.28 -56.20
N ALA A 17 58.40 -25.98 -57.48
CA ALA A 17 57.17 -25.27 -57.87
C ALA A 17 55.91 -26.09 -57.52
N LEU A 18 55.94 -27.41 -57.72
CA LEU A 18 54.83 -28.29 -57.36
C LEU A 18 54.59 -28.32 -55.84
N ILE A 19 55.67 -28.40 -55.03
CA ILE A 19 55.57 -28.38 -53.57
C ILE A 19 55.01 -27.04 -53.06
N VAL A 20 55.43 -25.92 -53.64
CA VAL A 20 54.90 -24.59 -53.30
C VAL A 20 53.41 -24.47 -53.66
N VAL A 21 52.99 -25.00 -54.82
CA VAL A 21 51.57 -25.03 -55.21
C VAL A 21 50.74 -25.91 -54.28
N ILE A 22 51.25 -27.08 -53.88
CA ILE A 22 50.57 -27.97 -52.92
C ILE A 22 50.46 -27.29 -51.55
N LEU A 23 51.52 -26.65 -51.06
CA LEU A 23 51.49 -25.93 -49.79
C LEU A 23 50.54 -24.73 -49.82
N LEU A 24 50.51 -23.96 -50.92
CA LEU A 24 49.55 -22.88 -51.12
C LEU A 24 48.11 -23.40 -51.20
N ALA A 25 47.88 -24.52 -51.88
CA ALA A 25 46.56 -25.14 -51.96
C ALA A 25 46.09 -25.67 -50.60
N LEU A 26 46.99 -26.28 -49.81
CA LEU A 26 46.70 -26.73 -48.44
C LEU A 26 46.43 -25.54 -47.51
N PHE A 27 47.22 -24.47 -47.62
CA PHE A 27 47.04 -23.25 -46.83
C PHE A 27 45.72 -22.55 -47.18
N ALA A 28 45.41 -22.41 -48.47
CA ALA A 28 44.13 -21.87 -48.94
C ALA A 28 42.95 -22.73 -48.50
N SER A 29 43.09 -24.07 -48.54
CA SER A 29 42.07 -25.00 -48.07
C SER A 29 41.88 -24.94 -46.55
N ALA A 30 42.96 -24.76 -45.79
CA ALA A 30 42.92 -24.58 -44.34
C ALA A 30 42.22 -23.26 -43.96
N ILE A 31 42.52 -22.16 -44.67
CA ILE A 31 41.84 -20.87 -44.48
C ILE A 31 40.37 -20.96 -44.87
N ALA A 32 40.05 -21.57 -46.01
CA ALA A 32 38.66 -21.75 -46.42
C ALA A 32 37.88 -22.62 -45.42
N GLY A 33 38.51 -23.68 -44.90
CA GLY A 33 37.93 -24.54 -43.87
C GLY A 33 37.67 -23.80 -42.56
N THR A 34 38.62 -23.00 -42.07
CA THR A 34 38.42 -22.20 -40.85
C THR A 34 37.35 -21.13 -41.05
N MET A 35 37.29 -20.46 -42.20
CA MET A 35 36.23 -19.49 -42.50
C MET A 35 34.83 -20.13 -42.52
N ILE A 36 34.69 -21.34 -43.06
CA ILE A 36 33.41 -22.08 -43.04
C ILE A 36 33.02 -22.47 -41.61
N VAL A 37 33.97 -22.95 -40.80
CA VAL A 37 33.71 -23.31 -39.40
C VAL A 37 33.32 -22.08 -38.57
N MET A 38 34.01 -20.95 -38.75
CA MET A 38 33.68 -19.68 -38.07
C MET A 38 32.31 -19.16 -38.51
N SER A 39 32.02 -19.14 -39.81
CA SER A 39 30.70 -18.73 -40.32
C SER A 39 29.57 -19.62 -39.79
N ASN A 40 29.77 -20.94 -39.74
CA ASN A 40 28.80 -21.86 -39.15
C ASN A 40 28.66 -21.67 -37.63
N ALA A 41 29.74 -21.35 -36.93
CA ALA A 41 29.71 -21.05 -35.50
C ALA A 41 28.94 -19.76 -35.22
N ASP A 42 29.23 -18.69 -35.96
CA ASP A 42 28.55 -17.39 -35.83
C ASP A 42 27.06 -17.50 -36.16
N HIS A 43 26.69 -18.23 -37.22
CA HIS A 43 25.29 -18.51 -37.53
C HIS A 43 24.60 -19.30 -36.41
N ARG A 44 25.28 -20.24 -35.76
CA ARG A 44 24.73 -20.99 -34.62
C ARG A 44 24.62 -20.13 -33.35
N ILE A 45 25.59 -19.24 -33.09
CA ILE A 45 25.54 -18.31 -31.97
C ILE A 45 24.37 -17.34 -32.16
N ALA A 46 24.26 -16.72 -33.34
CA ALA A 46 23.16 -15.80 -33.65
C ALA A 46 21.79 -16.49 -33.60
N ALA A 47 21.69 -17.74 -34.05
CA ALA A 47 20.47 -18.53 -33.92
C ALA A 47 20.12 -18.81 -32.45
N ASN A 48 21.10 -19.19 -31.63
CA ASN A 48 20.91 -19.43 -30.20
C ASN A 48 20.52 -18.15 -29.45
N GLU A 49 21.09 -16.99 -29.80
CA GLU A 49 20.74 -15.69 -29.22
C GLU A 49 19.30 -15.32 -29.56
N ARG A 50 18.92 -15.44 -30.85
CA ARG A 50 17.54 -15.19 -31.29
C ARG A 50 16.54 -16.14 -30.63
N ASP A 51 16.87 -17.42 -30.51
CA ASP A 51 16.03 -18.39 -29.80
C ASP A 51 15.92 -18.06 -28.31
N ALA A 52 17.01 -17.63 -27.67
CA ALA A 52 17.01 -17.20 -26.28
C ALA A 52 16.18 -15.93 -26.04
N GLU A 53 16.25 -14.95 -26.94
CA GLU A 53 15.42 -13.75 -26.88
C GLU A 53 13.93 -14.08 -27.06
N ARG A 54 13.60 -14.98 -28.00
CA ARG A 54 12.22 -15.46 -28.20
C ARG A 54 11.70 -16.23 -27.00
N ALA A 55 12.52 -17.10 -26.42
CA ALA A 55 12.18 -17.80 -25.18
C ALA A 55 11.95 -16.81 -24.02
N LEU A 56 12.76 -15.75 -23.91
CA LEU A 56 12.56 -14.70 -22.90
C LEU A 56 11.27 -13.90 -23.15
N PHE A 57 10.97 -13.58 -24.41
CA PHE A 57 9.73 -12.90 -24.78
C PHE A 57 8.50 -13.74 -24.45
N ALA A 58 8.51 -15.03 -24.80
CA ALA A 58 7.45 -15.97 -24.45
C ALA A 58 7.28 -16.10 -22.92
N SER A 59 8.39 -16.16 -22.18
CA SER A 59 8.37 -16.18 -20.72
C SER A 59 7.69 -14.93 -20.13
N LYS A 60 8.05 -13.73 -20.62
CA LYS A 60 7.40 -12.46 -20.22
C LYS A 60 5.93 -12.39 -20.62
N ALA A 61 5.58 -12.88 -21.81
CA ALA A 61 4.19 -12.99 -22.23
C ALA A 61 3.39 -13.89 -21.28
N GLY A 62 3.97 -15.02 -20.86
CA GLY A 62 3.37 -15.89 -19.85
C GLY A 62 3.20 -15.24 -18.47
N LEU A 63 4.13 -14.38 -18.03
CA LEU A 63 3.94 -13.59 -16.81
C LEU A 63 2.72 -12.66 -16.92
N ASN A 64 2.63 -11.90 -18.00
CA ASN A 64 1.52 -10.98 -18.23
C ASN A 64 0.19 -11.73 -18.35
N TYR A 65 0.18 -12.88 -19.03
CA TYR A 65 -1.00 -13.72 -19.16
C TYR A 65 -1.46 -14.29 -17.82
N ALA A 66 -0.55 -14.86 -17.03
CA ALA A 66 -0.90 -15.38 -15.71
C ALA A 66 -1.38 -14.29 -14.75
N TYR A 67 -0.78 -13.10 -14.84
CA TYR A 67 -1.22 -11.94 -14.08
C TYR A 67 -2.63 -11.50 -14.50
N TYR A 68 -2.92 -11.46 -15.81
CA TYR A 68 -4.28 -11.23 -16.33
C TYR A 68 -5.27 -12.28 -15.82
N LEU A 69 -4.94 -13.57 -15.94
CA LEU A 69 -5.80 -14.64 -15.42
C LEU A 69 -6.08 -14.47 -13.93
N PHE A 70 -5.09 -14.01 -13.17
CA PHE A 70 -5.23 -13.76 -11.73
C PHE A 70 -6.15 -12.58 -11.47
N THR A 71 -5.94 -11.44 -12.14
CA THR A 71 -6.76 -10.24 -11.94
C THR A 71 -8.20 -10.43 -12.39
N GLU A 72 -8.46 -11.28 -13.39
CA GLU A 72 -9.79 -11.67 -13.84
C GLU A 72 -10.42 -12.79 -12.99
N GLY A 73 -9.74 -13.27 -11.95
CA GLY A 73 -10.21 -14.37 -11.10
C GLY A 73 -10.29 -15.74 -11.80
N LEU A 74 -9.75 -15.86 -13.02
CA LEU A 74 -9.74 -17.06 -13.86
C LEU A 74 -8.71 -18.10 -13.39
N ILE A 75 -7.75 -17.71 -12.56
CA ILE A 75 -6.81 -18.60 -11.89
C ILE A 75 -6.74 -18.26 -10.40
N GLN A 76 -6.83 -19.28 -9.55
CA GLN A 76 -6.71 -19.13 -8.10
C GLN A 76 -5.34 -19.64 -7.66
N PRO A 77 -4.48 -18.78 -7.06
CA PRO A 77 -3.17 -19.20 -6.57
C PRO A 77 -3.28 -20.21 -5.43
N THR A 78 -2.28 -21.09 -5.33
CA THR A 78 -2.17 -22.04 -4.22
C THR A 78 -0.74 -22.08 -3.72
N PRO A 79 -0.49 -22.51 -2.46
CA PRO A 79 0.88 -22.68 -1.98
C PRO A 79 1.72 -23.64 -2.82
N GLN A 80 1.09 -24.63 -3.46
CA GLN A 80 1.77 -25.61 -4.35
C GLN A 80 1.94 -25.11 -5.80
N GLY A 81 1.34 -23.96 -6.13
CA GLY A 81 1.36 -23.37 -7.46
C GLY A 81 0.28 -23.92 -8.39
N THR A 82 -0.53 -23.02 -8.93
CA THR A 82 -1.58 -23.32 -9.92
C THR A 82 -1.03 -23.10 -11.32
N ALA A 83 -1.13 -24.10 -12.19
CA ALA A 83 -0.48 -24.07 -13.51
C ALA A 83 -1.23 -23.22 -14.55
N PHE A 84 -0.48 -22.61 -15.47
CA PHE A 84 -0.98 -21.95 -16.67
C PHE A 84 -0.04 -22.23 -17.86
N ASN A 85 -0.53 -22.04 -19.09
CA ASN A 85 0.26 -22.23 -20.31
C ASN A 85 -0.36 -21.51 -21.51
N SER A 86 0.38 -21.50 -22.62
CA SER A 86 0.00 -20.85 -23.87
C SER A 86 -0.83 -21.74 -24.82
N TYR A 87 -1.45 -22.85 -24.36
CA TYR A 87 -2.17 -23.77 -25.26
C TYR A 87 -3.51 -23.22 -25.80
N ASP A 88 -3.86 -21.98 -25.44
CA ASP A 88 -4.87 -21.23 -26.17
C ASP A 88 -4.34 -20.88 -27.58
N ALA A 89 -5.14 -21.21 -28.61
CA ALA A 89 -4.76 -21.04 -30.01
C ALA A 89 -4.49 -19.55 -30.35
N ASP A 90 -5.21 -18.63 -29.71
CA ASP A 90 -5.07 -17.19 -29.96
C ASP A 90 -3.78 -16.61 -29.36
N VAL A 91 -3.29 -17.21 -28.26
CA VAL A 91 -2.06 -16.80 -27.58
C VAL A 91 -0.82 -17.41 -28.26
N SER A 92 -0.88 -18.69 -28.63
CA SER A 92 0.23 -19.40 -29.26
C SER A 92 0.59 -18.86 -30.66
N ALA A 93 -0.39 -18.44 -31.45
CA ALA A 93 -0.16 -17.88 -32.79
C ALA A 93 0.65 -16.58 -32.77
N ALA A 94 0.49 -15.76 -31.73
CA ALA A 94 1.19 -14.47 -31.58
C ALA A 94 2.67 -14.62 -31.18
N LEU A 95 3.11 -15.81 -30.75
CA LEU A 95 4.48 -16.06 -30.27
C LEU A 95 5.41 -16.70 -31.32
N GLU A 96 4.98 -16.78 -32.58
CA GLU A 96 5.76 -17.31 -33.71
C GLU A 96 6.42 -18.69 -33.44
N GLY A 97 5.70 -19.58 -32.74
CA GLY A 97 6.17 -20.93 -32.41
C GLY A 97 6.96 -21.04 -31.10
N ALA A 98 7.14 -19.93 -30.35
CA ALA A 98 7.57 -20.00 -28.96
C ALA A 98 6.37 -20.31 -28.06
N GLU A 99 6.59 -21.08 -27.01
CA GLU A 99 5.56 -21.49 -26.05
C GLU A 99 5.94 -21.02 -24.64
N PHE A 100 4.95 -20.88 -23.76
CA PHE A 100 5.20 -20.70 -22.34
C PHE A 100 4.36 -21.64 -21.48
N SER A 101 4.91 -21.97 -20.31
CA SER A 101 4.21 -22.65 -19.23
C SER A 101 4.68 -22.09 -17.90
N GLY A 102 3.84 -22.16 -16.88
CA GLY A 102 4.20 -21.58 -15.59
C GLY A 102 3.25 -21.94 -14.48
N LYS A 103 3.50 -21.34 -13.31
CA LYS A 103 2.67 -21.48 -12.11
C LYS A 103 2.51 -20.16 -11.38
N ILE A 104 1.34 -19.96 -10.79
CA ILE A 104 1.08 -18.88 -9.83
C ILE A 104 0.94 -19.46 -8.42
N TYR A 105 1.70 -18.91 -7.48
CA TYR A 105 1.79 -19.35 -6.09
C TYR A 105 1.20 -18.32 -5.16
N ASP A 106 0.49 -18.78 -4.14
CA ASP A 106 0.24 -18.02 -2.92
C ASP A 106 1.41 -18.25 -1.96
N ILE A 107 2.20 -17.21 -1.71
CA ILE A 107 3.36 -17.26 -0.81
C ILE A 107 3.15 -16.40 0.45
N SER A 108 1.90 -16.04 0.75
CA SER A 108 1.53 -15.18 1.88
C SER A 108 2.04 -15.74 3.22
N ALA A 109 1.99 -17.07 3.39
CA ALA A 109 2.44 -17.76 4.60
C ALA A 109 3.98 -17.87 4.76
N VAL A 110 4.75 -17.55 3.72
CA VAL A 110 6.22 -17.77 3.71
C VAL A 110 7.00 -16.48 4.00
N MET A 111 6.38 -15.31 3.83
CA MET A 111 7.09 -14.03 3.73
C MET A 111 6.64 -12.95 4.73
N ASP A 112 5.76 -13.28 5.69
CA ASP A 112 5.28 -12.37 6.75
C ASP A 112 4.72 -11.01 6.26
N ARG A 113 4.32 -10.89 4.99
CA ARG A 113 3.99 -9.61 4.30
C ARG A 113 2.57 -9.54 3.71
N GLY A 114 1.58 -10.14 4.34
CA GLY A 114 0.18 -10.10 3.86
C GLY A 114 -0.03 -10.93 2.58
N GLN A 115 -0.98 -10.52 1.72
CA GLN A 115 -1.37 -11.23 0.49
C GLN A 115 -0.29 -11.13 -0.59
N LEU A 116 0.67 -12.06 -0.57
CA LEU A 116 1.83 -12.06 -1.45
C LEU A 116 1.76 -13.22 -2.44
N TYR A 117 1.92 -12.91 -3.72
CA TYR A 117 1.82 -13.86 -4.81
C TYR A 117 3.10 -13.88 -5.63
N ARG A 118 3.37 -15.03 -6.22
CA ARG A 118 4.50 -15.22 -7.13
C ARG A 118 4.05 -15.91 -8.41
N ILE A 119 4.43 -15.38 -9.55
CA ILE A 119 4.26 -16.03 -10.85
C ILE A 119 5.63 -16.43 -11.35
N GLU A 120 5.78 -17.70 -11.71
CA GLU A 120 6.93 -18.21 -12.47
C GLU A 120 6.45 -18.58 -13.88
N SER A 121 7.10 -18.04 -14.90
CA SER A 121 6.80 -18.34 -16.30
C SER A 121 8.05 -18.79 -17.03
N THR A 122 7.99 -19.93 -17.70
CA THR A 122 9.07 -20.51 -18.48
C THR A 122 8.70 -20.49 -19.95
N GLY A 123 9.44 -19.73 -20.75
CA GLY A 123 9.31 -19.67 -22.19
C GLY A 123 10.31 -20.60 -22.87
N VAL A 124 9.88 -21.24 -23.95
CA VAL A 124 10.66 -22.21 -24.72
C VAL A 124 10.59 -21.85 -26.20
N MET A 125 11.75 -21.80 -26.86
CA MET A 125 11.88 -21.70 -28.31
C MET A 125 13.02 -22.61 -28.76
N ASN A 126 12.73 -23.61 -29.60
CA ASN A 126 13.69 -24.61 -30.03
C ASN A 126 14.46 -25.26 -28.86
N LYS A 127 15.73 -24.90 -28.67
CA LYS A 127 16.63 -25.40 -27.61
C LYS A 127 16.85 -24.40 -26.48
N ALA A 128 16.28 -23.20 -26.59
CA ALA A 128 16.41 -22.16 -25.60
C ALA A 128 15.24 -22.21 -24.62
N THR A 129 15.57 -22.09 -23.33
CA THR A 129 14.62 -22.00 -22.23
C THR A 129 14.99 -20.81 -21.37
N ARG A 130 14.00 -20.00 -21.00
CA ARG A 130 14.15 -18.83 -20.14
C ARG A 130 13.01 -18.80 -19.14
N THR A 131 13.33 -18.59 -17.87
CA THR A 131 12.35 -18.46 -16.81
C THR A 131 12.38 -17.04 -16.25
N THR A 132 11.21 -16.46 -16.04
CA THR A 132 11.03 -15.17 -15.40
C THR A 132 10.09 -15.33 -14.23
N GLU A 133 10.32 -14.51 -13.21
CA GLU A 133 9.58 -14.51 -11.96
C GLU A 133 9.07 -13.10 -11.67
N LEU A 134 7.80 -13.01 -11.29
CA LEU A 134 7.16 -11.81 -10.76
C LEU A 134 6.67 -12.13 -9.34
N VAL A 135 7.05 -11.30 -8.36
CA VAL A 135 6.46 -11.31 -7.03
C VAL A 135 5.68 -10.02 -6.86
N PHE A 136 4.42 -10.11 -6.48
CA PHE A 136 3.54 -8.97 -6.27
C PHE A 136 2.71 -9.15 -5.01
N GLN A 137 2.32 -8.04 -4.40
CA GLN A 137 1.45 -8.00 -3.23
C GLN A 137 0.10 -7.40 -3.64
N ILE A 138 -0.99 -7.94 -3.12
CA ILE A 138 -2.31 -7.32 -3.24
C ILE A 138 -2.54 -6.47 -2.00
N ILE A 139 -2.67 -5.16 -2.19
CA ILE A 139 -2.88 -4.21 -1.10
C ILE A 139 -4.25 -3.54 -1.24
N PRO A 140 -4.98 -3.33 -0.14
CA PRO A 140 -6.20 -2.53 -0.15
C PRO A 140 -5.97 -1.14 -0.75
N GLU A 141 -6.87 -0.72 -1.63
CA GLU A 141 -6.79 0.56 -2.35
C GLU A 141 -6.78 1.77 -1.41
N ALA A 142 -7.44 1.66 -0.25
CA ALA A 142 -7.44 2.68 0.80
C ALA A 142 -6.03 3.05 1.28
N PHE A 143 -5.08 2.11 1.24
CA PHE A 143 -3.69 2.40 1.60
C PHE A 143 -2.99 3.38 0.66
N LYS A 144 -3.57 3.75 -0.48
CA LYS A 144 -3.00 4.79 -1.33
C LYS A 144 -3.11 6.18 -0.69
N TYR A 145 -4.16 6.45 0.06
CA TYR A 145 -4.49 7.79 0.57
C TYR A 145 -3.93 8.04 1.97
N GLY A 146 -3.72 6.98 2.74
CA GLY A 146 -3.21 7.08 4.11
C GLY A 146 -4.25 7.58 5.11
N TYR A 147 -5.07 8.58 4.76
CA TYR A 147 -6.16 9.10 5.59
C TYR A 147 -7.50 8.87 4.88
N THR A 148 -8.27 7.87 5.32
CA THR A 148 -9.47 7.39 4.63
C THR A 148 -10.69 7.38 5.55
N ALA A 149 -11.69 8.18 5.22
CA ALA A 149 -12.99 8.17 5.87
C ALA A 149 -14.07 7.63 4.93
N PHE A 150 -14.57 6.41 5.16
CA PHE A 150 -15.51 5.74 4.26
C PHE A 150 -16.92 6.38 4.23
N ASN A 151 -17.18 7.38 5.08
CA ASN A 151 -18.39 8.19 5.04
C ASN A 151 -18.12 9.67 5.36
N GLN A 152 -17.38 9.99 6.41
CA GLN A 152 -17.17 11.40 6.78
C GLN A 152 -15.82 11.64 7.43
N ALA A 153 -15.06 12.61 6.90
CA ALA A 153 -13.91 13.19 7.59
C ALA A 153 -14.33 14.52 8.23
N VAL A 154 -14.20 14.63 9.54
CA VAL A 154 -14.46 15.85 10.31
C VAL A 154 -13.18 16.26 11.00
N LEU A 155 -12.72 17.47 10.72
CA LEU A 155 -11.69 18.09 11.54
C LEU A 155 -12.40 19.04 12.53
N HIS A 156 -11.90 19.14 13.77
CA HIS A 156 -12.46 20.03 14.80
C HIS A 156 -11.37 20.93 15.36
N ASN A 157 -11.65 22.22 15.52
CA ASN A 157 -10.79 23.16 16.25
C ASN A 157 -11.48 23.61 17.54
N HIS A 158 -11.02 23.13 18.69
CA HIS A 158 -11.53 23.46 20.02
C HIS A 158 -10.91 24.72 20.61
N SER A 159 -9.64 25.00 20.28
CA SER A 159 -8.85 25.87 21.14
C SER A 159 -9.17 27.35 20.94
N GLY A 160 -9.57 27.80 19.74
CA GLY A 160 -9.62 29.24 19.45
C GLY A 160 -8.28 29.95 19.74
N LEU A 161 -7.22 29.18 19.94
CA LEU A 161 -5.87 29.61 20.27
C LEU A 161 -5.11 29.82 18.95
N ALA A 162 -4.23 30.82 18.93
CA ALA A 162 -3.38 31.08 17.78
C ALA A 162 -2.22 30.06 17.74
N GLY A 163 -2.19 29.20 16.71
CA GLY A 163 -1.11 28.23 16.49
C GLY A 163 -1.43 27.27 15.34
N PRO A 164 -0.44 26.52 14.80
CA PRO A 164 -0.72 25.50 13.79
C PRO A 164 -1.47 24.33 14.46
N THR A 165 -2.79 24.33 14.31
CA THR A 165 -3.70 23.37 14.93
C THR A 165 -3.69 22.00 14.26
N PHE A 166 -3.33 21.90 12.98
CA PHE A 166 -3.26 20.61 12.30
C PHE A 166 -2.09 20.57 11.33
N LYS A 167 -1.52 19.38 11.18
CA LYS A 167 -0.57 19.10 10.12
C LYS A 167 -0.85 17.73 9.53
N ILE A 168 -1.59 17.72 8.42
CA ILE A 168 -1.90 16.50 7.66
C ILE A 168 -1.05 16.52 6.38
N GLU A 169 0.01 15.71 6.38
CA GLU A 169 0.93 15.53 5.26
C GLU A 169 0.50 14.31 4.42
N SER A 170 -0.75 14.29 3.97
CA SER A 170 -1.30 13.25 3.10
C SER A 170 -2.57 13.70 2.39
N THR A 171 -3.10 12.86 1.50
CA THR A 171 -4.41 13.05 0.89
C THR A 171 -5.52 12.59 1.85
N ILE A 172 -6.45 13.48 2.18
CA ILE A 172 -7.71 13.08 2.85
C ILE A 172 -8.62 12.51 1.77
N PHE A 173 -8.99 11.24 1.91
CA PHE A 173 -10.01 10.61 1.07
C PHE A 173 -11.30 10.41 1.85
N SER A 174 -12.44 10.75 1.24
CA SER A 174 -13.75 10.34 1.74
C SER A 174 -14.71 9.90 0.65
N ASN A 175 -15.43 8.81 0.89
CA ASN A 175 -16.59 8.41 0.06
C ASN A 175 -17.84 9.26 0.36
N GLY A 176 -17.81 10.14 1.37
CA GLY A 176 -18.89 11.09 1.65
C GLY A 176 -18.32 12.50 1.81
N THR A 177 -18.49 13.12 2.98
CA THR A 177 -18.16 14.54 3.17
C THR A 177 -16.82 14.76 3.87
N VAL A 178 -16.23 15.94 3.65
CA VAL A 178 -15.05 16.42 4.37
C VAL A 178 -15.35 17.80 4.94
N ASP A 179 -15.27 17.93 6.27
CA ASP A 179 -15.52 19.18 6.98
C ASP A 179 -14.21 19.73 7.55
N ILE A 180 -13.76 20.89 7.05
CA ILE A 180 -12.53 21.59 7.42
C ILE A 180 -12.92 22.87 8.19
N PRO A 181 -12.71 22.93 9.52
CA PRO A 181 -13.12 24.04 10.35
C PRO A 181 -12.15 25.23 10.23
N GLN A 182 -12.42 26.28 10.99
CA GLN A 182 -11.68 27.53 10.92
C GLN A 182 -10.22 27.37 11.38
N ASP A 183 -9.32 28.14 10.75
CA ASP A 183 -7.90 28.27 11.10
C ASP A 183 -7.08 26.96 11.02
N ILE A 184 -7.43 26.10 10.06
CA ILE A 184 -6.75 24.83 9.76
C ILE A 184 -5.82 25.01 8.55
N THR A 185 -4.62 24.43 8.57
CA THR A 185 -3.80 24.31 7.36
C THR A 185 -3.59 22.84 6.99
N LEU A 186 -4.00 22.45 5.80
CA LEU A 186 -3.75 21.12 5.22
C LEU A 186 -2.63 21.22 4.18
N ASP A 187 -1.53 20.50 4.41
CA ASP A 187 -0.38 20.45 3.49
C ASP A 187 -0.61 19.47 2.31
N GLY A 188 -1.65 18.63 2.40
CA GLY A 188 -2.03 17.65 1.38
C GLY A 188 -3.32 17.96 0.62
N ALA A 189 -3.74 17.02 -0.22
CA ALA A 189 -4.90 17.13 -1.10
C ALA A 189 -6.18 16.60 -0.43
N VAL A 190 -7.34 16.94 -0.99
CA VAL A 190 -8.64 16.42 -0.54
C VAL A 190 -9.36 15.77 -1.71
N VAL A 191 -9.84 14.54 -1.51
CA VAL A 191 -10.67 13.80 -2.45
C VAL A 191 -11.95 13.38 -1.72
N ALA A 192 -13.09 13.86 -2.18
CA ALA A 192 -14.39 13.57 -1.58
C ALA A 192 -15.41 13.22 -2.67
N ALA A 193 -16.12 12.11 -2.54
CA ALA A 193 -17.27 11.84 -3.41
C ALA A 193 -18.46 12.77 -3.06
N GLY A 194 -18.52 13.28 -1.83
CA GLY A 194 -19.53 14.23 -1.36
C GLY A 194 -19.03 15.68 -1.35
N THR A 195 -19.61 16.47 -0.43
CA THR A 195 -19.29 17.89 -0.26
C THR A 195 -18.04 18.09 0.59
N VAL A 196 -17.18 19.01 0.18
CA VAL A 196 -16.12 19.58 1.02
C VAL A 196 -16.62 20.91 1.58
N THR A 197 -16.60 21.07 2.90
CA THR A 197 -16.93 22.32 3.59
C THR A 197 -15.66 22.92 4.17
N MET A 198 -15.34 24.16 3.83
CA MET A 198 -14.21 24.90 4.36
C MET A 198 -14.69 26.16 5.07
N ALA A 199 -14.33 26.31 6.35
CA ALA A 199 -14.64 27.52 7.12
C ALA A 199 -13.58 28.62 6.90
N THR A 200 -13.90 29.84 7.34
CA THR A 200 -12.99 31.00 7.27
C THR A 200 -11.64 30.72 7.94
N GLY A 201 -10.56 31.22 7.35
CA GLY A 201 -9.20 31.04 7.88
C GLY A 201 -8.57 29.68 7.61
N SER A 202 -9.35 28.70 7.12
CA SER A 202 -8.78 27.41 6.66
C SER A 202 -7.98 27.58 5.35
N VAL A 203 -6.94 26.76 5.19
CA VAL A 203 -6.04 26.72 4.03
C VAL A 203 -5.83 25.28 3.59
N VAL A 204 -6.09 24.97 2.32
CA VAL A 204 -5.68 23.71 1.67
C VAL A 204 -4.60 24.02 0.64
N LYS A 205 -3.39 23.49 0.85
CA LYS A 205 -2.21 23.83 0.02
C LYS A 205 -2.14 23.08 -1.31
N LYS A 206 -2.97 22.06 -1.49
CA LYS A 206 -3.01 21.19 -2.68
C LYS A 206 -4.41 21.17 -3.27
N ASP A 207 -4.60 20.27 -4.22
CA ASP A 207 -5.83 20.16 -4.99
C ASP A 207 -6.99 19.60 -4.17
N ILE A 208 -8.21 20.03 -4.51
CA ILE A 208 -9.47 19.51 -3.99
C ILE A 208 -10.26 18.90 -5.15
N PHE A 209 -10.67 17.65 -4.98
CA PHE A 209 -11.57 16.92 -5.89
C PHE A 209 -12.84 16.59 -5.12
N ALA A 210 -13.95 17.23 -5.44
CA ALA A 210 -15.18 17.11 -4.65
C ALA A 210 -16.45 17.28 -5.49
N ASN A 211 -17.56 16.64 -5.14
CA ASN A 211 -18.84 16.87 -5.81
C ASN A 211 -19.32 18.32 -5.64
N ALA A 212 -19.14 18.86 -4.44
CA ALA A 212 -19.38 20.27 -4.17
C ALA A 212 -18.33 20.83 -3.22
N LEU A 213 -18.05 22.13 -3.34
CA LEU A 213 -17.21 22.87 -2.40
C LEU A 213 -17.98 24.07 -1.85
N VAL A 214 -18.19 24.08 -0.54
CA VAL A 214 -18.63 25.26 0.22
C VAL A 214 -17.37 25.89 0.80
N ASN A 215 -16.87 26.97 0.19
CA ASN A 215 -15.59 27.55 0.57
C ASN A 215 -15.75 28.92 1.21
N ASP A 216 -15.43 29.01 2.50
CA ASP A 216 -15.14 30.26 3.20
C ASP A 216 -13.64 30.45 3.50
N GLY A 217 -12.81 29.47 3.13
CA GLY A 217 -11.35 29.46 3.33
C GLY A 217 -10.54 29.78 2.07
N THR A 218 -9.28 29.32 2.06
CA THR A 218 -8.32 29.50 0.96
C THR A 218 -7.87 28.15 0.39
N VAL A 219 -7.93 27.99 -0.93
CA VAL A 219 -7.32 26.85 -1.63
C VAL A 219 -6.16 27.38 -2.45
N GLU A 220 -4.93 26.95 -2.13
CA GLU A 220 -3.72 27.33 -2.90
C GLU A 220 -3.54 26.45 -4.14
N GLY A 221 -4.07 25.21 -4.10
CA GLY A 221 -4.11 24.30 -5.23
C GLY A 221 -5.32 24.54 -6.15
N ASN A 222 -5.59 23.55 -6.99
CA ASN A 222 -6.73 23.58 -7.92
C ASN A 222 -7.98 22.97 -7.27
N VAL A 223 -9.13 23.61 -7.48
CA VAL A 223 -10.42 22.99 -7.18
C VAL A 223 -10.97 22.36 -8.46
N LYS A 224 -11.29 21.07 -8.40
CA LYS A 224 -11.99 20.34 -9.45
C LYS A 224 -13.31 19.82 -8.88
N THR A 225 -14.41 20.37 -9.38
CA THR A 225 -15.74 19.90 -8.99
C THR A 225 -16.12 18.68 -9.81
N LEU A 226 -16.53 17.61 -9.15
CA LEU A 226 -17.08 16.42 -9.78
C LEU A 226 -18.52 16.77 -10.14
N THR A 227 -18.86 16.74 -11.43
CA THR A 227 -20.25 16.97 -11.83
C THR A 227 -20.93 15.60 -11.96
N ALA A 228 -21.97 15.36 -11.16
CA ALA A 228 -22.82 14.18 -11.32
C ALA A 228 -23.37 14.11 -12.76
N VAL A 229 -23.35 12.92 -13.37
CA VAL A 229 -23.97 12.71 -14.68
C VAL A 229 -25.49 12.85 -14.52
N ASN A 230 -26.03 13.98 -14.98
CA ASN A 230 -27.47 14.32 -14.96
C ASN A 230 -28.36 13.43 -15.86
N SER A 231 -27.89 12.27 -16.29
CA SER A 231 -28.64 11.35 -17.15
C SER A 231 -28.56 9.91 -16.65
N LEU A 232 -28.73 9.70 -15.34
CA LEU A 232 -29.14 8.40 -14.86
C LEU A 232 -30.65 8.24 -15.01
N PRO A 233 -31.15 7.16 -15.63
CA PRO A 233 -32.54 6.76 -15.47
C PRO A 233 -32.82 6.69 -13.96
N ALA A 234 -33.98 7.16 -13.51
CA ALA A 234 -34.40 7.07 -12.10
C ALA A 234 -34.44 5.64 -11.52
N THR A 235 -34.16 4.63 -12.37
CA THR A 235 -34.07 3.21 -12.06
C THR A 235 -32.63 2.68 -11.98
N ALA A 236 -31.61 3.49 -12.24
CA ALA A 236 -30.23 3.06 -12.05
C ALA A 236 -29.95 3.00 -10.54
N PRO A 237 -29.49 1.85 -9.99
CA PRO A 237 -28.88 1.86 -8.66
C PRO A 237 -27.75 2.88 -8.68
N THR A 238 -27.44 3.49 -7.52
CA THR A 238 -26.58 4.68 -7.31
C THR A 238 -25.14 4.65 -7.88
N TRP A 239 -24.79 3.70 -8.75
CA TRP A 239 -23.50 3.51 -9.37
C TRP A 239 -23.69 3.30 -10.88
N ASP A 240 -23.09 4.18 -11.68
CA ASP A 240 -23.33 4.28 -13.13
C ASP A 240 -22.68 3.16 -13.94
N ARG A 241 -21.63 2.55 -13.40
CA ARG A 241 -20.97 1.39 -14.01
C ARG A 241 -20.50 0.40 -12.97
N ILE A 242 -20.62 -0.87 -13.32
CA ILE A 242 -19.98 -1.99 -12.66
C ILE A 242 -19.06 -2.60 -13.72
N ASP A 243 -17.76 -2.71 -13.48
CA ASP A 243 -16.87 -3.38 -14.44
C ASP A 243 -17.04 -4.91 -14.39
N ALA A 244 -16.27 -5.62 -15.22
CA ALA A 244 -16.29 -7.08 -15.28
C ALA A 244 -15.90 -7.74 -13.94
N LEU A 245 -15.28 -7.00 -13.02
CA LEU A 245 -14.82 -7.46 -11.71
C LEU A 245 -15.83 -7.15 -10.59
N GLY A 246 -16.91 -6.42 -10.88
CA GLY A 246 -17.91 -6.04 -9.88
C GLY A 246 -17.65 -4.68 -9.23
N ASN A 247 -16.59 -3.99 -9.65
CA ASN A 247 -16.16 -2.73 -9.06
C ASN A 247 -17.17 -1.64 -9.45
N LYS A 248 -17.66 -0.90 -8.46
CA LYS A 248 -18.61 0.18 -8.67
C LYS A 248 -17.88 1.47 -9.00
N TYR A 249 -18.31 2.11 -10.08
CA TYR A 249 -17.80 3.38 -10.53
C TYR A 249 -18.95 4.38 -10.56
N GLU A 250 -18.68 5.55 -10.01
CA GLU A 250 -19.51 6.71 -10.25
C GLU A 250 -18.85 7.52 -11.36
N TRP A 251 -19.58 7.71 -12.45
CA TRP A 251 -19.08 8.43 -13.62
C TRP A 251 -19.39 9.91 -13.43
N TYR A 252 -18.40 10.77 -13.65
CA TYR A 252 -18.55 12.21 -13.51
C TYR A 252 -18.05 12.91 -14.77
N ASN A 253 -18.94 13.60 -15.49
CA ASN A 253 -18.56 14.39 -16.65
C ASN A 253 -18.43 15.86 -16.24
N GLY A 254 -17.23 16.41 -16.22
CA GLY A 254 -17.09 17.85 -16.04
C GLY A 254 -15.67 18.36 -16.21
N ALA A 255 -15.58 19.49 -16.90
CA ALA A 255 -14.48 20.40 -16.87
C ALA A 255 -14.88 21.71 -16.26
N SER A 256 -14.04 22.06 -15.32
CA SER A 256 -13.77 23.41 -14.91
C SER A 256 -12.36 23.76 -15.40
N SER A 257 -12.17 24.97 -15.91
CA SER A 257 -10.84 25.57 -15.88
C SER A 257 -10.37 25.61 -14.43
N PRO A 258 -9.12 25.22 -14.12
CA PRO A 258 -8.58 25.46 -12.79
C PRO A 258 -8.67 26.94 -12.48
N GLY A 259 -9.35 27.28 -11.40
CA GLY A 259 -9.39 28.64 -10.87
C GLY A 259 -8.92 28.60 -9.44
N THR A 260 -8.00 29.48 -9.07
CA THR A 260 -7.74 29.77 -7.67
C THR A 260 -9.01 30.39 -7.10
N VAL A 261 -9.67 29.68 -6.17
CA VAL A 261 -10.84 30.20 -5.48
C VAL A 261 -10.32 30.97 -4.27
N SER A 262 -10.46 32.30 -4.31
CA SER A 262 -10.21 33.16 -3.16
C SER A 262 -11.52 33.86 -2.77
N GLY A 263 -11.92 33.73 -1.50
CA GLY A 263 -13.14 34.33 -0.96
C GLY A 263 -14.26 33.33 -0.62
N SER A 264 -15.30 33.85 0.04
CA SER A 264 -16.49 33.12 0.47
C SER A 264 -17.43 32.86 -0.70
N GLY A 265 -17.86 31.61 -0.89
CA GLY A 265 -18.84 31.23 -1.89
C GLY A 265 -19.02 29.71 -2.02
N THR A 266 -20.17 29.32 -2.58
CA THR A 266 -20.40 27.93 -2.98
C THR A 266 -19.95 27.76 -4.43
N VAL A 267 -18.95 26.90 -4.65
CA VAL A 267 -18.58 26.45 -6.01
C VAL A 267 -19.40 25.19 -6.29
N LEU A 268 -20.47 25.38 -7.06
CA LEU A 268 -21.29 24.28 -7.59
C LEU A 268 -20.69 23.81 -8.91
N GLY A 269 -20.75 22.51 -9.20
CA GLY A 269 -20.34 21.99 -10.51
C GLY A 269 -21.16 22.62 -11.64
N THR A 270 -20.48 23.23 -12.60
CA THR A 270 -21.09 23.67 -13.88
C THR A 270 -20.32 23.07 -15.05
N ILE A 271 -21.10 22.62 -16.03
CA ILE A 271 -20.69 21.82 -17.18
C ILE A 271 -19.81 22.63 -18.13
N ASP A 272 -18.63 22.10 -18.45
CA ASP A 272 -18.00 22.08 -19.78
C ASP A 272 -17.00 20.91 -19.83
N SER A 273 -16.15 20.70 -20.86
CA SER A 273 -15.20 19.55 -20.96
C SER A 273 -13.76 20.00 -21.26
N TYR A 274 -12.72 19.30 -20.75
CA TYR A 274 -11.30 19.61 -20.96
C TYR A 274 -10.47 18.33 -20.94
N THR A 275 -9.40 18.34 -21.72
CA THR A 275 -8.40 17.27 -21.81
C THR A 275 -7.14 17.78 -21.12
N VAL A 276 -6.67 17.11 -20.06
CA VAL A 276 -5.40 17.47 -19.40
C VAL A 276 -4.27 16.91 -20.26
N ALA A 277 -3.56 17.78 -20.97
CA ALA A 277 -2.29 17.45 -21.60
C ALA A 277 -1.16 17.80 -20.61
N ASP A 278 -0.35 16.80 -20.25
CA ASP A 278 0.89 16.91 -19.47
C ASP A 278 0.82 17.64 -18.09
N GLY A 279 0.66 16.88 -17.01
CA GLY A 279 1.46 17.13 -15.79
C GLY A 279 0.89 17.97 -14.63
N ASP A 280 -0.24 17.57 -14.02
CA ASP A 280 -0.53 17.96 -12.63
C ASP A 280 -0.18 16.79 -11.69
N ASN A 281 0.98 16.92 -11.04
CA ASN A 281 1.53 15.97 -10.09
C ASN A 281 0.65 15.86 -8.84
N PHE A 282 -0.28 14.90 -8.83
CA PHE A 282 -0.57 14.20 -7.58
C PHE A 282 0.75 13.63 -7.06
N VAL A 283 1.05 13.79 -5.77
CA VAL A 283 2.22 13.13 -5.17
C VAL A 283 1.91 11.64 -4.99
N TYR A 284 1.78 10.93 -6.12
CA TYR A 284 1.83 9.47 -6.24
C TYR A 284 2.47 9.16 -7.59
N SER A 285 3.69 8.64 -7.55
CA SER A 285 4.39 8.11 -8.72
C SER A 285 3.67 6.86 -9.23
N ILE A 286 2.81 7.02 -10.23
CA ILE A 286 2.20 5.93 -11.01
C ILE A 286 3.04 5.77 -12.28
N PHE A 287 4.08 4.94 -12.22
CA PHE A 287 4.88 4.55 -13.40
C PHE A 287 4.79 3.04 -13.60
N ARG A 288 4.72 2.58 -14.86
CA ARG A 288 5.18 1.22 -15.21
C ARG A 288 6.71 1.17 -15.20
N LYS A 289 7.27 -0.01 -14.94
CA LYS A 289 8.73 -0.28 -14.90
C LYS A 289 9.48 0.04 -16.21
N ASP A 290 8.77 0.29 -17.31
CA ASP A 290 9.34 0.65 -18.61
C ASP A 290 9.28 2.16 -18.93
N GLY A 291 8.79 2.99 -18.00
CA GLY A 291 8.70 4.44 -18.20
C GLY A 291 7.59 4.88 -19.15
N SER A 292 6.71 3.97 -19.59
CA SER A 292 5.50 4.33 -20.32
C SER A 292 4.39 4.78 -19.37
N LEU A 293 3.63 5.79 -19.79
CA LEU A 293 2.36 6.16 -19.17
C LEU A 293 1.41 4.97 -19.29
N ILE A 294 0.73 4.62 -18.20
CA ILE A 294 -0.53 3.87 -18.31
C ILE A 294 -1.41 4.71 -19.23
N ALA A 295 -2.04 4.10 -20.26
CA ALA A 295 -3.04 4.80 -21.05
C ALA A 295 -4.01 5.47 -20.09
N ASP A 296 -4.24 6.78 -20.27
CA ASP A 296 -4.97 7.60 -19.30
C ASP A 296 -6.16 6.80 -18.76
N PRO A 297 -6.26 6.54 -17.45
CA PRO A 297 -7.54 6.15 -16.91
C PRO A 297 -8.52 7.25 -17.34
N ASP A 298 -9.74 6.91 -17.73
CA ASP A 298 -10.77 7.94 -17.95
C ASP A 298 -10.82 8.80 -16.66
N LEU A 299 -10.31 10.04 -16.75
CA LEU A 299 -9.98 10.95 -15.64
C LEU A 299 -11.23 11.52 -14.91
N ASN A 300 -12.37 10.83 -15.09
CA ASN A 300 -13.72 11.26 -14.79
C ASN A 300 -14.42 10.31 -13.80
N VAL A 301 -13.66 9.56 -13.01
CA VAL A 301 -14.19 8.50 -12.15
C VAL A 301 -13.48 8.51 -10.80
N ILE A 302 -14.21 8.80 -9.72
CA ILE A 302 -13.75 8.37 -8.39
C ILE A 302 -14.14 6.90 -8.26
N LYS A 303 -13.13 6.03 -8.25
CA LYS A 303 -13.34 4.63 -7.93
C LYS A 303 -13.86 4.55 -6.49
N PHE A 304 -15.02 3.93 -6.27
CA PHE A 304 -15.44 3.59 -4.92
C PHE A 304 -14.37 2.70 -4.29
N ILE A 305 -13.86 3.13 -3.14
CA ILE A 305 -12.85 2.36 -2.40
C ILE A 305 -13.59 1.57 -1.32
N PRO A 306 -13.69 0.23 -1.45
CA PRO A 306 -14.26 -0.59 -0.39
C PRO A 306 -13.34 -0.58 0.84
N PRO A 307 -13.90 -0.67 2.05
CA PRO A 307 -13.11 -0.94 3.25
C PRO A 307 -12.31 -2.24 3.12
N PRO A 308 -11.08 -2.30 3.68
CA PRO A 308 -10.37 -3.56 3.83
C PRO A 308 -11.19 -4.56 4.65
N LYS A 309 -11.04 -5.85 4.33
CA LYS A 309 -11.61 -6.97 5.10
C LYS A 309 -10.59 -7.49 6.10
N ILE A 310 -11.07 -8.14 7.16
CA ILE A 310 -10.25 -8.62 8.28
C ILE A 310 -10.13 -10.15 8.24
N ASP A 311 -8.90 -10.65 8.30
CA ASP A 311 -8.59 -12.05 8.58
C ASP A 311 -8.51 -12.29 10.09
N TYR A 312 -9.69 -12.47 10.72
CA TYR A 312 -9.82 -12.70 12.16
C TYR A 312 -9.05 -13.93 12.64
N LYS A 313 -8.96 -14.97 11.80
CA LYS A 313 -8.26 -16.19 12.14
C LYS A 313 -6.76 -15.94 12.25
N ALA A 314 -6.17 -15.29 11.24
CA ALA A 314 -4.76 -14.92 11.28
C ALA A 314 -4.43 -14.01 12.47
N MET A 315 -5.34 -13.09 12.83
CA MET A 315 -5.17 -12.23 14.01
C MET A 315 -5.16 -13.02 15.31
N LYS A 316 -6.05 -14.00 15.46
CA LYS A 316 -6.05 -14.87 16.64
C LYS A 316 -4.82 -15.76 16.69
N GLU A 317 -4.45 -16.36 15.56
CA GLU A 317 -3.23 -17.18 15.46
C GLU A 317 -2.00 -16.39 15.90
N GLU A 318 -1.89 -15.12 15.49
CA GLU A 318 -0.82 -14.22 15.95
C GLU A 318 -0.90 -13.90 17.45
N ALA A 319 -2.09 -13.60 17.99
CA ALA A 319 -2.26 -13.33 19.42
C ALA A 319 -1.96 -14.55 20.31
N ASP A 320 -2.06 -15.75 19.74
CA ASP A 320 -1.67 -17.00 20.40
C ASP A 320 -0.15 -17.31 20.24
N LEU A 321 0.60 -16.53 19.45
CA LEU A 321 2.05 -16.70 19.33
C LEU A 321 2.76 -16.15 20.57
N GLY A 322 3.31 -17.04 21.40
CA GLY A 322 4.09 -16.68 22.57
C GLY A 322 3.25 -16.66 23.85
N ASP A 323 3.19 -15.50 24.52
CA ASP A 323 2.27 -15.30 25.65
C ASP A 323 0.84 -15.22 25.10
N PRO A 324 -0.14 -15.97 25.63
CA PRO A 324 -1.51 -15.93 25.13
C PRO A 324 -2.11 -14.54 25.39
N THR A 325 -2.19 -13.73 24.34
CA THR A 325 -2.69 -12.34 24.37
C THR A 325 -4.08 -12.20 23.73
N TYR A 326 -4.76 -13.34 23.60
CA TYR A 326 -6.17 -13.45 23.27
C TYR A 326 -7.02 -13.43 24.55
N PHE A 327 -7.75 -12.34 24.75
CA PHE A 327 -8.56 -12.06 25.93
C PHE A 327 -10.05 -12.05 25.58
N ASN A 328 -10.88 -12.68 26.42
CA ASN A 328 -12.33 -12.68 26.23
C ASN A 328 -13.00 -11.45 26.85
N THR A 329 -12.34 -10.77 27.78
CA THR A 329 -12.89 -9.59 28.46
C THR A 329 -11.87 -8.48 28.59
N MET A 330 -12.34 -7.24 28.76
CA MET A 330 -11.48 -6.10 29.10
C MET A 330 -10.62 -6.39 30.33
N SER A 331 -11.21 -6.91 31.41
CA SER A 331 -10.51 -7.12 32.67
C SER A 331 -9.36 -8.11 32.57
N GLU A 332 -9.47 -9.14 31.73
CA GLU A 332 -8.34 -10.05 31.45
C GLU A 332 -7.18 -9.32 30.78
N ALA A 333 -7.46 -8.49 29.77
CA ALA A 333 -6.45 -7.68 29.09
C ALA A 333 -5.79 -6.65 30.03
N ILE A 334 -6.58 -5.97 30.87
CA ILE A 334 -6.03 -4.98 31.81
C ILE A 334 -5.18 -5.65 32.89
N ASN A 335 -5.59 -6.82 33.40
CA ASN A 335 -4.75 -7.61 34.30
C ASN A 335 -3.40 -7.94 33.66
N TYR A 336 -3.40 -8.36 32.39
CA TYR A 336 -2.18 -8.59 31.64
C TYR A 336 -1.30 -7.32 31.56
N PHE A 337 -1.88 -6.18 31.20
CA PHE A 337 -1.15 -4.90 31.11
C PHE A 337 -0.53 -4.48 32.46
N ILE A 338 -1.24 -4.69 33.57
CA ILE A 338 -0.72 -4.41 34.92
C ILE A 338 0.54 -5.25 35.21
N THR A 339 0.60 -6.51 34.74
CA THR A 339 1.81 -7.34 34.91
C THR A 339 3.02 -6.84 34.12
N LYS A 340 2.80 -5.98 33.13
CA LYS A 340 3.82 -5.42 32.23
C LYS A 340 4.31 -4.04 32.68
N LYS A 341 3.94 -3.59 33.88
CA LYS A 341 4.45 -2.35 34.47
C LYS A 341 5.94 -2.45 34.78
N VAL A 342 6.67 -1.40 34.43
CA VAL A 342 8.07 -1.19 34.76
C VAL A 342 8.27 0.19 35.35
N THR A 343 9.09 0.31 36.39
CA THR A 343 9.54 1.61 36.91
C THR A 343 10.90 1.93 36.30
N GLU A 344 11.02 3.10 35.69
CA GLU A 344 12.22 3.54 34.98
C GLU A 344 12.54 5.00 35.25
N THR A 345 13.79 5.39 34.97
CA THR A 345 14.23 6.78 35.06
C THR A 345 14.55 7.31 33.66
N ILE A 346 13.76 8.27 33.18
CA ILE A 346 13.90 8.89 31.86
C ILE A 346 14.19 10.38 32.06
N ALA A 347 15.26 10.90 31.45
CA ALA A 347 15.71 12.30 31.60
C ALA A 347 15.77 12.78 33.07
N GLY A 348 16.10 11.89 34.01
CA GLY A 348 16.17 12.19 35.44
C GLY A 348 14.84 12.20 36.19
N LYS A 349 13.73 11.81 35.56
CA LYS A 349 12.41 11.62 36.17
C LYS A 349 12.09 10.14 36.32
N THR A 350 11.58 9.73 37.48
CA THR A 350 11.11 8.36 37.69
C THR A 350 9.65 8.26 37.27
N VAL A 351 9.35 7.32 36.38
CA VAL A 351 8.01 7.05 35.85
C VAL A 351 7.72 5.55 35.90
N THR A 352 6.45 5.20 36.01
CA THR A 352 5.92 3.85 35.84
C THR A 352 5.29 3.74 34.45
N THR A 353 5.80 2.84 33.61
CA THR A 353 5.32 2.64 32.23
C THR A 353 4.82 1.21 32.07
N VAL A 354 3.70 0.98 31.38
CA VAL A 354 3.34 -0.35 30.88
C VAL A 354 4.11 -0.59 29.57
N LYS A 355 4.92 -1.65 29.49
CA LYS A 355 5.68 -2.00 28.26
C LYS A 355 5.34 -3.39 27.75
N ILE A 356 4.75 -3.44 26.56
CA ILE A 356 4.26 -4.66 25.91
C ILE A 356 5.08 -4.92 24.65
N GLY A 357 5.59 -6.15 24.52
CA GLY A 357 6.48 -6.52 23.44
C GLY A 357 7.86 -5.86 23.49
N THR A 358 8.72 -6.28 22.57
CA THR A 358 10.05 -5.72 22.32
C THR A 358 10.32 -5.66 20.83
N PRO A 359 11.33 -4.90 20.35
CA PRO A 359 11.63 -4.88 18.93
C PRO A 359 12.00 -6.23 18.30
N SER A 360 12.48 -7.18 19.10
CA SER A 360 12.77 -8.56 18.67
C SER A 360 11.61 -9.53 18.86
N GLN A 361 10.61 -9.16 19.66
CA GLN A 361 9.43 -9.96 19.99
C GLN A 361 8.24 -8.99 20.15
N PRO A 362 7.70 -8.46 19.04
CA PRO A 362 6.50 -7.64 19.10
C PRO A 362 5.32 -8.49 19.56
N GLU A 363 4.31 -7.87 20.17
CA GLU A 363 3.12 -8.55 20.67
C GLU A 363 1.85 -7.98 20.03
N TRP A 364 0.91 -8.87 19.67
CA TRP A 364 -0.38 -8.51 19.09
C TRP A 364 -1.52 -8.85 20.05
N ILE A 365 -2.13 -7.83 20.65
CA ILE A 365 -3.17 -8.01 21.67
C ILE A 365 -4.55 -8.14 21.02
N TYR A 366 -5.31 -9.17 21.38
CA TYR A 366 -6.67 -9.41 20.86
C TYR A 366 -7.69 -9.42 22.00
N VAL A 367 -8.64 -8.48 22.01
CA VAL A 367 -9.66 -8.35 23.08
C VAL A 367 -11.07 -8.51 22.52
N ARG A 368 -11.81 -9.53 22.99
CA ARG A 368 -13.22 -9.79 22.61
C ARG A 368 -14.24 -9.00 23.42
N ASP A 369 -13.94 -7.73 23.61
CA ASP A 369 -14.79 -6.79 24.34
C ASP A 369 -14.48 -5.36 23.88
N ASN A 370 -15.17 -4.39 24.47
CA ASN A 370 -14.66 -3.03 24.54
C ASN A 370 -13.34 -3.02 25.34
N LEU A 371 -12.46 -2.09 25.01
CA LEU A 371 -11.20 -1.91 25.73
C LEU A 371 -11.08 -0.46 26.19
N THR A 372 -11.17 -0.23 27.50
CA THR A 372 -10.86 1.07 28.09
C THR A 372 -9.54 0.97 28.84
N ILE A 373 -8.61 1.86 28.52
CA ILE A 373 -7.32 2.00 29.21
C ILE A 373 -7.28 3.41 29.78
N THR A 374 -7.21 3.53 31.10
CA THR A 374 -7.05 4.80 31.79
C THR A 374 -5.77 4.76 32.59
N LEU A 375 -4.83 5.63 32.25
CA LEU A 375 -3.59 5.79 33.00
C LEU A 375 -3.79 6.86 34.07
N ASP A 376 -3.64 6.47 35.34
CA ASP A 376 -3.70 7.40 36.47
C ASP A 376 -2.70 6.98 37.54
N PRO A 377 -1.55 7.67 37.69
CA PRO A 377 -0.54 7.29 38.68
C PRO A 377 -1.01 7.46 40.14
N THR A 378 -2.13 8.16 40.37
CA THR A 378 -2.68 8.45 41.70
C THR A 378 -3.75 7.47 42.16
N GLN A 379 -4.33 6.69 41.24
CA GLN A 379 -5.35 5.68 41.52
C GLN A 379 -4.72 4.29 41.59
N PRO A 380 -5.22 3.37 42.44
CA PRO A 380 -4.83 1.96 42.38
C PRO A 380 -5.30 1.32 41.07
N ASP A 381 -4.62 0.24 40.66
CA ASP A 381 -5.04 -0.57 39.51
C ASP A 381 -6.48 -1.11 39.71
N ASP A 382 -7.32 -0.95 38.69
CA ASP A 382 -8.68 -1.49 38.66
C ASP A 382 -9.02 -2.07 37.27
N PRO A 383 -8.81 -3.39 37.10
CA PRO A 383 -9.14 -4.09 35.85
C PRO A 383 -10.61 -4.02 35.44
N SER A 384 -11.53 -3.75 36.37
CA SER A 384 -12.97 -3.69 36.07
C SER A 384 -13.39 -2.39 35.38
N THR A 385 -12.61 -1.32 35.58
CA THR A 385 -12.84 0.00 34.99
C THR A 385 -11.77 0.40 33.98
N GLY A 386 -10.70 -0.39 33.86
CA GLY A 386 -9.60 -0.13 32.93
C GLY A 386 -8.53 0.81 33.46
N VAL A 387 -8.55 1.12 34.77
CA VAL A 387 -7.56 1.99 35.41
C VAL A 387 -6.27 1.23 35.67
N ILE A 388 -5.14 1.81 35.26
CA ILE A 388 -3.79 1.31 35.50
C ILE A 388 -2.99 2.41 36.19
N GLN A 389 -2.37 2.06 37.33
CA GLN A 389 -1.49 2.95 38.06
C GLN A 389 -0.14 3.09 37.32
N ALA A 390 -0.11 3.93 36.29
CA ALA A 390 1.04 4.17 35.44
C ALA A 390 0.99 5.58 34.82
N ASP A 391 2.15 6.08 34.43
CA ASP A 391 2.35 7.36 33.74
C ASP A 391 2.30 7.20 32.22
N GLY A 392 2.74 6.05 31.69
CA GLY A 392 2.82 5.80 30.26
C GLY A 392 2.46 4.37 29.83
N PHE A 393 2.13 4.20 28.56
CA PHE A 393 1.73 2.92 27.96
C PHE A 393 2.35 2.75 26.57
N HIS A 394 3.28 1.79 26.45
CA HIS A 394 4.11 1.57 25.26
C HIS A 394 3.93 0.14 24.73
N ILE A 395 3.68 0.02 23.43
CA ILE A 395 3.61 -1.27 22.73
C ILE A 395 4.55 -1.29 21.53
N GLU A 396 5.35 -2.35 21.44
CA GLU A 396 5.97 -2.80 20.19
C GLU A 396 5.10 -3.92 19.61
N GLY A 397 4.34 -3.62 18.55
CA GLY A 397 3.20 -4.43 18.08
C GLY A 397 1.91 -3.61 18.04
N GLY A 398 0.76 -4.18 18.41
CA GLY A 398 -0.49 -3.41 18.42
C GLY A 398 -1.68 -4.12 19.06
N ILE A 399 -2.87 -3.52 18.92
CA ILE A 399 -4.08 -3.92 19.64
C ILE A 399 -5.28 -4.06 18.71
N TYR A 400 -6.05 -5.13 18.91
CA TYR A 400 -7.39 -5.32 18.39
C TYR A 400 -8.42 -5.39 19.52
N ALA A 401 -9.55 -4.70 19.33
CA ALA A 401 -10.75 -4.84 20.14
C ALA A 401 -11.97 -5.12 19.26
N THR A 402 -12.77 -6.12 19.65
CA THR A 402 -14.06 -6.39 18.96
C THR A 402 -15.12 -5.33 19.23
N GLY A 403 -14.94 -4.56 20.32
CA GLY A 403 -15.77 -3.43 20.70
C GLY A 403 -15.11 -2.09 20.38
N SER A 404 -15.52 -1.04 21.09
CA SER A 404 -14.86 0.26 21.06
C SER A 404 -13.62 0.24 21.95
N MET A 405 -12.60 0.98 21.52
CA MET A 405 -11.38 1.24 22.27
C MET A 405 -11.38 2.68 22.76
N SER A 406 -11.06 2.88 24.03
CA SER A 406 -10.85 4.20 24.63
C SER A 406 -9.52 4.22 25.36
N PHE A 407 -8.69 5.21 25.07
CA PHE A 407 -7.49 5.51 25.86
C PHE A 407 -7.64 6.87 26.53
N ASN A 408 -7.40 6.90 27.84
CA ASN A 408 -7.39 8.11 28.65
C ASN A 408 -5.99 8.27 29.28
N GLY A 409 -5.22 9.25 28.81
CA GLY A 409 -3.90 9.55 29.35
C GLY A 409 -3.95 10.27 30.71
N PRO A 410 -2.88 10.24 31.52
CA PRO A 410 -2.83 11.03 32.75
C PRO A 410 -2.67 12.51 32.41
N ALA A 411 -2.87 13.39 33.39
CA ALA A 411 -2.47 14.78 33.24
C ALA A 411 -0.95 14.88 33.05
N TYR A 412 -0.49 15.60 32.01
CA TYR A 412 0.94 15.87 31.87
C TYR A 412 1.34 16.98 32.84
N ASP A 413 2.51 16.82 33.43
CA ASP A 413 3.13 17.80 34.31
C ASP A 413 4.64 17.81 34.01
N PRO A 414 5.19 18.87 33.40
CA PRO A 414 6.61 18.94 33.03
C PRO A 414 7.54 18.93 34.26
N ALA A 415 7.03 19.18 35.47
CA ALA A 415 7.80 19.08 36.70
C ALA A 415 8.11 17.63 37.09
N ILE A 416 7.29 16.67 36.66
CA ILE A 416 7.43 15.25 37.05
C ILE A 416 7.53 14.30 35.85
N HIS A 417 7.11 14.71 34.67
CA HIS A 417 7.19 13.92 33.43
C HIS A 417 8.36 14.37 32.54
N PRO A 418 9.03 13.45 31.83
CA PRO A 418 10.02 13.80 30.82
C PRO A 418 9.38 14.46 29.59
N PRO A 419 10.07 15.39 28.90
CA PRO A 419 9.61 15.94 27.63
C PRO A 419 9.77 14.95 26.47
N THR A 420 9.07 15.17 25.36
CA THR A 420 9.36 14.49 24.08
C THR A 420 10.71 14.91 23.50
N PRO A 421 11.36 14.04 22.69
CA PRO A 421 10.92 12.72 22.24
C PRO A 421 11.27 11.58 23.22
N ASP A 422 11.81 11.89 24.40
CA ASP A 422 12.33 10.89 25.34
C ASP A 422 11.22 10.07 26.00
N TRP A 423 9.99 10.59 26.03
CA TRP A 423 8.82 9.93 26.61
C TRP A 423 7.50 10.33 25.92
N TYR A 424 6.57 9.39 25.89
CA TYR A 424 5.19 9.54 25.42
C TYR A 424 4.24 8.90 26.43
N GLN A 425 3.07 9.50 26.65
CA GLN A 425 2.00 8.91 27.47
C GLN A 425 1.43 7.67 26.81
N PHE A 426 1.27 7.72 25.49
CA PHE A 426 0.79 6.62 24.68
C PHE A 426 1.71 6.43 23.49
N LYS A 427 2.28 5.23 23.36
CA LYS A 427 3.16 4.88 22.26
C LYS A 427 2.77 3.52 21.69
N ILE A 428 2.48 3.45 20.40
CA ILE A 428 2.40 2.18 19.68
C ILE A 428 3.35 2.23 18.49
N ASN A 429 4.21 1.22 18.38
CA ASN A 429 5.12 1.02 17.26
C ASN A 429 4.83 -0.33 16.60
N ALA A 430 4.01 -0.33 15.55
CA ALA A 430 3.55 -1.52 14.84
C ALA A 430 4.18 -1.65 13.45
N LEU A 431 4.46 -0.50 12.80
CA LEU A 431 4.84 -0.45 11.39
C LEU A 431 6.07 -1.28 11.02
N PRO A 432 7.19 -1.27 11.80
CA PRO A 432 8.36 -2.09 11.47
C PRO A 432 8.08 -3.60 11.47
N TYR A 433 7.00 -4.01 12.11
CA TYR A 433 6.58 -5.40 12.28
C TYR A 433 5.40 -5.78 11.38
N CYS A 434 4.95 -4.84 10.53
CA CYS A 434 3.81 -5.04 9.65
C CYS A 434 2.53 -5.46 10.38
N TYR A 435 2.33 -4.99 11.62
CA TYR A 435 1.04 -5.10 12.31
C TYR A 435 0.22 -3.82 12.12
N PRO A 436 -1.11 -3.89 12.27
CA PRO A 436 -1.86 -2.69 12.57
C PRO A 436 -1.36 -2.12 13.90
N ALA A 437 -1.51 -0.83 14.13
CA ALA A 437 -1.30 -0.28 15.47
C ALA A 437 -2.55 -0.46 16.33
N LEU A 438 -3.71 -0.11 15.77
CA LEU A 438 -5.00 -0.12 16.46
C LEU A 438 -6.07 -0.65 15.52
N VAL A 439 -6.87 -1.60 16.00
CA VAL A 439 -8.08 -2.05 15.29
C VAL A 439 -9.24 -2.11 16.27
N ALA A 440 -10.35 -1.44 15.94
CA ALA A 440 -11.61 -1.56 16.67
C ALA A 440 -12.73 -1.90 15.69
N TYR A 441 -13.08 -3.19 15.59
CA TYR A 441 -13.96 -3.67 14.53
C TYR A 441 -14.79 -4.85 15.04
N PRO A 442 -16.11 -4.94 14.75
CA PRO A 442 -16.92 -6.03 15.26
C PRO A 442 -16.54 -7.37 14.62
N GLU A 443 -16.74 -8.44 15.37
CA GLU A 443 -16.69 -9.81 14.84
C GLU A 443 -17.97 -10.15 14.05
N PRO A 444 -17.91 -11.15 13.15
CA PRO A 444 -19.09 -11.69 12.50
C PRO A 444 -20.13 -12.22 13.50
N SER A 445 -21.41 -11.97 13.23
CA SER A 445 -22.52 -12.33 14.14
C SER A 445 -22.84 -13.84 14.20
N THR A 446 -22.31 -14.63 13.27
CA THR A 446 -22.57 -16.08 13.14
C THR A 446 -21.29 -16.83 12.86
N GLY A 447 -21.19 -18.07 13.33
CA GLY A 447 -20.00 -18.92 13.14
C GLY A 447 -19.00 -18.78 14.29
N THR A 448 -17.78 -19.28 14.07
CA THR A 448 -16.65 -19.15 15.00
C THR A 448 -15.43 -18.60 14.25
N ILE A 449 -14.47 -18.06 15.00
CA ILE A 449 -13.22 -17.51 14.45
C ILE A 449 -12.43 -18.51 13.58
N ASP A 450 -12.55 -19.81 13.85
CA ASP A 450 -11.90 -20.86 13.04
C ASP A 450 -12.58 -21.08 11.68
N THR A 451 -13.86 -20.69 11.57
CA THR A 451 -14.69 -20.86 10.36
C THR A 451 -14.84 -19.57 9.56
N TRP A 452 -14.56 -18.42 10.17
CA TRP A 452 -14.64 -17.14 9.49
C TRP A 452 -13.56 -17.00 8.43
N THR A 453 -13.98 -16.42 7.32
CA THR A 453 -13.14 -15.95 6.23
C THR A 453 -13.17 -14.44 6.22
N PRO A 454 -12.25 -13.78 5.49
CA PRO A 454 -12.33 -12.32 5.36
C PRO A 454 -13.65 -11.82 4.76
N ASN A 455 -14.35 -12.65 3.97
CA ASN A 455 -15.68 -12.30 3.44
C ASN A 455 -16.77 -12.19 4.50
N ASP A 456 -16.53 -12.75 5.70
CA ASP A 456 -17.45 -12.64 6.83
C ASP A 456 -17.28 -11.33 7.60
N THR A 457 -16.29 -10.49 7.25
CA THR A 457 -16.07 -9.16 7.85
C THR A 457 -17.37 -8.36 7.81
N PRO A 458 -17.91 -7.92 8.97
CA PRO A 458 -19.11 -7.10 9.00
C PRO A 458 -18.92 -5.81 8.19
N PRO A 459 -19.98 -5.27 7.59
CA PRO A 459 -19.90 -3.99 6.91
C PRO A 459 -19.47 -2.90 7.89
N MET A 460 -18.67 -1.97 7.40
CA MET A 460 -18.25 -0.80 8.15
C MET A 460 -19.47 0.10 8.43
N THR A 461 -19.68 0.48 9.69
CA THR A 461 -20.88 1.21 10.16
C THR A 461 -20.56 2.07 11.38
N THR A 462 -21.46 2.93 11.87
CA THR A 462 -21.18 3.90 12.95
C THR A 462 -20.89 3.33 14.35
N GLY A 463 -20.67 2.01 14.53
CA GLY A 463 -20.65 1.35 15.84
C GLY A 463 -19.32 1.50 16.61
N ASN A 464 -18.32 0.70 16.23
CA ASN A 464 -17.07 0.60 16.96
C ASN A 464 -16.23 1.86 16.84
N LYS A 465 -15.64 2.32 17.93
CA LYS A 465 -14.88 3.56 17.96
C LYS A 465 -13.47 3.33 18.49
N ILE A 466 -12.47 3.99 17.93
CA ILE A 466 -11.18 4.25 18.57
C ILE A 466 -11.24 5.69 19.09
N GLU A 467 -11.21 5.84 20.40
CA GLU A 467 -11.23 7.13 21.07
C GLU A 467 -9.94 7.30 21.85
N ILE A 468 -9.25 8.41 21.62
CA ILE A 468 -8.05 8.76 22.37
C ILE A 468 -8.29 10.14 22.97
N LYS A 469 -8.23 10.21 24.29
CA LYS A 469 -8.57 11.38 25.09
C LYS A 469 -7.46 11.70 26.09
N SER A 470 -7.15 12.97 26.19
CA SER A 470 -6.43 13.54 27.33
C SER A 470 -7.42 13.85 28.44
N ASN A 471 -7.01 13.67 29.70
CA ASN A 471 -7.75 14.25 30.82
C ASN A 471 -7.60 15.78 30.78
N PHE A 472 -8.70 16.52 31.01
CA PHE A 472 -8.85 17.99 30.97
C PHE A 472 -7.85 18.76 31.87
N SER A 473 -6.58 18.69 31.53
CA SER A 473 -5.44 19.32 32.22
C SER A 473 -4.92 20.47 31.37
N PRO A 474 -4.39 21.54 31.97
CA PRO A 474 -3.74 22.63 31.22
C PRO A 474 -2.51 22.15 30.43
N HIS A 475 -1.94 21.00 30.78
CA HIS A 475 -0.97 20.30 29.95
C HIS A 475 -1.44 18.85 29.72
N GLU A 476 -1.77 18.59 28.47
CA GLU A 476 -2.15 17.28 27.94
C GLU A 476 -0.88 16.65 27.33
N GLY A 477 -0.68 15.33 27.48
CA GLY A 477 0.61 14.71 27.15
C GLY A 477 0.68 14.08 25.77
N PHE A 478 1.89 13.66 25.39
CA PHE A 478 2.20 13.33 23.99
C PHE A 478 1.82 11.91 23.60
N TRP A 479 1.24 11.75 22.41
CA TRP A 479 0.89 10.45 21.83
C TRP A 479 1.65 10.18 20.54
N TYR A 480 2.04 8.93 20.35
CA TYR A 480 2.75 8.47 19.17
C TYR A 480 2.16 7.15 18.68
N ILE A 481 1.60 7.15 17.48
CA ILE A 481 1.06 5.97 16.82
C ILE A 481 1.81 5.78 15.51
N HIS A 482 2.50 4.64 15.39
CA HIS A 482 3.28 4.29 14.20
C HIS A 482 2.77 2.98 13.61
N GLY A 483 1.88 3.08 12.63
CA GLY A 483 1.20 1.95 12.00
C GLY A 483 -0.18 2.32 11.47
N LEU A 484 -1.05 1.31 11.32
CA LEU A 484 -2.43 1.52 10.89
C LEU A 484 -3.38 1.66 12.09
N ALA A 485 -4.25 2.67 12.07
CA ALA A 485 -5.46 2.70 12.88
C ALA A 485 -6.67 2.41 12.00
N PHE A 486 -7.42 1.35 12.34
CA PHE A 486 -8.57 0.88 11.56
C PHE A 486 -9.79 0.71 12.47
N SER A 487 -10.85 1.47 12.22
CA SER A 487 -12.09 1.35 12.99
C SER A 487 -13.28 1.03 12.10
N GLY A 488 -14.15 0.12 12.58
CA GLY A 488 -15.43 -0.16 11.96
C GLY A 488 -16.35 1.05 11.94
N GLY A 489 -16.19 2.00 12.87
CA GLY A 489 -17.03 3.18 13.03
C GLY A 489 -16.22 4.47 13.09
N GLU A 490 -15.88 4.98 14.26
CA GLU A 490 -15.24 6.28 14.38
C GLU A 490 -13.78 6.16 14.86
N ILE A 491 -12.84 6.87 14.24
CA ILE A 491 -11.59 7.22 14.92
C ILE A 491 -11.74 8.66 15.39
N HIS A 492 -11.52 8.89 16.68
CA HIS A 492 -11.63 10.20 17.30
C HIS A 492 -10.44 10.47 18.21
N ALA A 493 -9.48 11.21 17.67
CA ALA A 493 -8.38 11.76 18.44
C ALA A 493 -8.80 13.12 19.01
N HIS A 494 -9.18 13.15 20.29
CA HIS A 494 -9.70 14.33 20.97
C HIS A 494 -8.63 14.92 21.90
N HIS A 495 -8.40 16.22 21.80
CA HIS A 495 -7.67 17.00 22.80
C HIS A 495 -8.53 18.23 23.17
N THR A 496 -8.27 18.87 24.32
CA THR A 496 -9.21 19.88 24.84
C THR A 496 -8.61 21.27 25.01
N GLN A 497 -7.33 21.41 25.39
CA GLN A 497 -6.90 22.65 26.08
C GLN A 497 -5.42 23.07 25.91
N SER A 498 -4.51 22.26 25.35
CA SER A 498 -3.08 22.60 25.33
C SER A 498 -2.49 22.76 23.94
N SER A 499 -1.75 23.85 23.69
CA SER A 499 -0.92 24.01 22.48
C SER A 499 0.41 23.25 22.52
N ASP A 500 0.75 22.73 23.68
CA ASP A 500 1.97 21.98 23.92
C ASP A 500 1.79 20.48 23.67
N GLU A 501 0.55 20.00 23.48
CA GLU A 501 0.27 18.61 23.12
C GLU A 501 0.55 18.38 21.63
N LEU A 502 0.99 17.16 21.29
CA LEU A 502 1.11 16.72 19.91
C LEU A 502 0.67 15.26 19.82
N ILE A 503 -0.43 15.03 19.12
CA ILE A 503 -0.80 13.68 18.69
C ILE A 503 -0.07 13.42 17.39
N ARG A 504 0.94 12.54 17.44
CA ARG A 504 1.72 12.19 16.26
C ARG A 504 1.29 10.83 15.73
N PHE A 505 0.77 10.83 14.51
CA PHE A 505 0.39 9.66 13.77
C PHE A 505 1.31 9.50 12.54
N ILE A 506 1.97 8.35 12.42
CA ILE A 506 2.79 7.99 11.26
C ILE A 506 2.30 6.64 10.71
N GLY A 507 1.76 6.61 9.49
CA GLY A 507 1.20 5.39 8.90
C GLY A 507 -0.11 5.67 8.17
N ALA A 508 -1.18 4.93 8.49
CA ALA A 508 -2.50 5.16 7.91
C ALA A 508 -3.63 5.18 8.95
N GLU A 509 -4.69 5.91 8.66
CA GLU A 509 -5.91 6.05 9.45
C GLU A 509 -7.12 5.77 8.56
N MET A 510 -7.98 4.85 9.00
CA MET A 510 -9.09 4.33 8.21
C MET A 510 -10.31 4.06 9.08
N ALA A 511 -11.44 4.72 8.80
CA ALA A 511 -12.68 4.50 9.56
C ALA A 511 -13.94 4.90 8.78
N TRP A 512 -15.13 4.50 9.26
CA TRP A 512 -16.39 5.02 8.71
C TRP A 512 -16.42 6.54 8.82
N LYS A 513 -16.08 7.03 10.02
CA LYS A 513 -15.90 8.44 10.33
C LYS A 513 -14.52 8.65 10.91
N VAL A 514 -13.78 9.62 10.39
CA VAL A 514 -12.56 10.10 11.05
C VAL A 514 -12.85 11.48 11.61
N HIS A 515 -12.62 11.66 12.90
CA HIS A 515 -12.93 12.87 13.64
C HIS A 515 -11.75 13.30 14.49
N ASN A 516 -10.85 14.09 13.93
CA ASN A 516 -9.65 14.51 14.66
C ASN A 516 -9.78 15.97 15.09
N CYS A 517 -9.42 16.22 16.34
CA CYS A 517 -9.35 17.54 16.93
C CYS A 517 -7.95 18.17 16.70
N ASP A 518 -7.78 19.44 17.04
CA ASP A 518 -6.53 20.20 16.92
C ASP A 518 -5.28 19.56 17.59
N TYR A 519 -4.12 20.15 17.37
CA TYR A 519 -2.78 19.63 17.67
C TYR A 519 -2.50 18.18 17.19
N PHE A 520 -3.13 17.81 16.07
CA PHE A 520 -2.95 16.53 15.39
C PHE A 520 -1.97 16.64 14.22
N TRP A 521 -0.91 15.83 14.26
CA TRP A 521 0.04 15.68 13.16
C TRP A 521 -0.03 14.26 12.59
N PHE A 522 -0.52 14.19 11.36
CA PHE A 522 -0.54 12.97 10.56
C PHE A 522 0.48 13.04 9.43
N THR A 523 1.34 12.02 9.35
CA THR A 523 2.24 11.79 8.22
C THR A 523 1.93 10.41 7.65
N TYR A 524 1.59 10.34 6.37
CA TYR A 524 1.40 9.05 5.72
C TYR A 524 2.75 8.34 5.50
N ASP A 525 2.84 7.08 5.94
CA ASP A 525 3.99 6.21 5.66
C ASP A 525 3.54 5.02 4.78
N PRO A 526 3.98 4.95 3.51
CA PRO A 526 3.64 3.84 2.61
C PRO A 526 4.05 2.45 3.10
N ALA A 527 4.98 2.33 4.04
CA ALA A 527 5.32 1.04 4.64
C ALA A 527 4.12 0.37 5.31
N VAL A 528 3.07 1.12 5.65
CA VAL A 528 1.82 0.59 6.22
C VAL A 528 1.08 -0.37 5.28
N ARG A 529 1.42 -0.37 3.99
CA ARG A 529 0.93 -1.37 3.03
C ARG A 529 1.38 -2.78 3.33
N CYS A 530 2.41 -2.97 4.16
CA CYS A 530 2.81 -4.30 4.60
C CYS A 530 1.92 -4.84 5.73
N THR A 531 1.05 -4.01 6.33
CA THR A 531 0.19 -4.39 7.46
C THR A 531 -0.58 -5.69 7.17
N LYS A 532 -0.39 -6.66 8.06
CA LYS A 532 -1.04 -7.97 8.07
C LYS A 532 -2.52 -7.86 8.37
N PHE A 533 -3.23 -8.98 8.20
CA PHE A 533 -4.64 -9.20 8.56
C PHE A 533 -5.67 -8.45 7.75
N LEU A 534 -5.28 -7.40 7.03
CA LEU A 534 -6.16 -6.71 6.10
C LEU A 534 -6.01 -7.27 4.70
N VAL A 535 -7.13 -7.67 4.13
CA VAL A 535 -7.20 -8.17 2.76
C VAL A 535 -8.08 -7.26 1.92
N ALA A 536 -7.77 -7.20 0.63
CA ALA A 536 -8.59 -6.51 -0.33
C ALA A 536 -9.56 -7.49 -1.00
N ASP A 537 -10.80 -7.07 -1.23
CA ASP A 537 -11.68 -7.72 -2.22
C ASP A 537 -11.17 -7.51 -3.64
N GLU A 538 -10.61 -6.33 -3.86
CA GLU A 538 -10.01 -5.84 -5.09
C GLU A 538 -8.79 -5.00 -4.68
N GLY A 539 -7.60 -5.58 -4.69
CA GLY A 539 -6.40 -4.81 -4.38
C GLY A 539 -5.69 -4.37 -5.64
N THR A 540 -5.02 -3.22 -5.56
CA THR A 540 -4.05 -2.88 -6.61
C THR A 540 -2.85 -3.81 -6.42
N PRO A 541 -2.45 -4.57 -7.45
CA PRO A 541 -1.26 -5.38 -7.35
C PRO A 541 -0.04 -4.45 -7.38
N ASP A 542 0.77 -4.53 -6.34
CA ASP A 542 2.03 -3.80 -6.22
C ASP A 542 3.19 -4.76 -6.50
N VAL A 543 4.02 -4.42 -7.48
CA VAL A 543 5.12 -5.30 -7.90
C VAL A 543 6.27 -5.19 -6.91
N VAL A 544 6.44 -6.24 -6.11
CA VAL A 544 7.50 -6.32 -5.10
C VAL A 544 8.84 -6.64 -5.73
N SER A 545 8.87 -7.56 -6.69
CA SER A 545 10.10 -7.89 -7.42
C SER A 545 9.82 -8.50 -8.79
N TYR A 546 10.77 -8.34 -9.70
CA TYR A 546 10.77 -8.99 -11.01
C TYR A 546 12.20 -9.38 -11.35
N ARG A 547 12.42 -10.64 -11.73
CA ARG A 547 13.75 -11.14 -12.14
C ARG A 547 13.67 -12.23 -13.20
N GLU A 548 14.75 -12.36 -13.97
CA GLU A 548 15.01 -13.56 -14.79
C GLU A 548 15.70 -14.60 -13.90
N VAL A 549 15.15 -15.80 -13.86
CA VAL A 549 15.71 -16.96 -13.14
C VAL A 549 16.40 -17.81 -14.20
N ARG A 550 17.75 -17.81 -14.18
CA ARG A 550 18.56 -18.54 -15.17
C ARG A 550 18.74 -20.00 -14.82
#